data_AF-A0AAP3JW22-F1
#
_entry.id   AF-A0AAP3JW22-F1
#
_cell.length_a   1.000
_cell.length_b   1.000
_cell.length_c   1.000
_cell.angle_alpha   90.00
_cell.angle_beta   90.00
_cell.angle_gamma   90.00
#
_symmetry.space_group_name_H-M   'P 1'
#
loop_
_entity.id
_entity.type
_entity.pdbx_description
1 polymer ?
#
loop_
_entity_poly.entity_id
_entity_poly.type
_entity_poly.pdbx_seq_one_letter_code
_entity_poly.pdbx_strand_id
1 'polypeptide(L)'
;MEVRIENMIFGWHEKLPEMFIELLNTLVLTKDEQDVRGVMEVFARKKLFNALFAFGYGAHHLWVTQKKASDPDQCLENRLLIVEF
;
A
#
# COMPACT_ATOMS: atom_id res chain seq x y z
N MET A 1 -2.27 -15.70 2.55
CA MET A 1 -1.72 -14.32 2.56
C MET A 1 -0.22 -14.34 2.40
N GLU A 2 0.28 -14.09 1.19
CA GLU A 2 1.70 -13.85 0.94
C GLU A 2 1.93 -12.35 0.72
N VAL A 3 2.63 -11.67 1.63
CA VAL A 3 2.97 -10.24 1.51
C VAL A 3 4.37 -10.12 0.91
N ARG A 4 4.48 -9.46 -0.25
CA ARG A 4 5.75 -9.24 -0.94
C ARG A 4 5.99 -7.77 -1.21
N ILE A 5 7.16 -7.29 -0.83
CA ILE A 5 7.67 -5.98 -1.27
C ILE A 5 8.33 -6.20 -2.64
N GLU A 6 7.85 -5.51 -3.67
CA GLU A 6 8.31 -5.68 -5.05
C GLU A 6 9.27 -4.57 -5.51
N ASN A 7 9.34 -3.44 -4.79
CA ASN A 7 10.23 -2.34 -5.16
C ASN A 7 10.71 -1.51 -3.96
N MET A 8 11.67 -0.62 -4.22
CA MET A 8 12.15 0.35 -3.24
C MET A 8 11.13 1.47 -3.00
N ILE A 9 11.25 2.09 -1.82
CA ILE A 9 10.45 3.24 -1.42
C ILE A 9 11.23 4.51 -1.70
N PHE A 10 10.63 5.49 -2.38
CA PHE A 10 11.22 6.82 -2.51
C PHE A 10 10.76 7.71 -1.35
N GLY A 11 11.66 8.04 -0.44
CA GLY A 11 11.36 8.81 0.78
C GLY A 11 11.21 10.32 0.56
N TRP A 12 10.31 10.75 -0.33
CA TRP A 12 10.09 12.17 -0.64
C TRP A 12 9.22 12.91 0.40
N HIS A 13 8.57 12.18 1.31
CA HIS A 13 7.82 12.74 2.44
C HIS A 13 8.30 12.09 3.74
N GLU A 14 8.48 12.90 4.80
CA GLU A 14 9.01 12.46 6.10
C GLU A 14 8.22 11.30 6.76
N LYS A 15 6.89 11.24 6.54
CA LYS A 15 5.99 10.22 7.11
C LYS A 15 5.84 8.97 6.25
N LEU A 16 6.45 8.96 5.07
CA LEU A 16 6.27 7.87 4.12
C LEU A 16 6.82 6.54 4.63
N PRO A 17 8.06 6.46 5.17
CA PRO A 17 8.57 5.21 5.73
C PRO A 17 7.72 4.69 6.89
N GLU A 18 7.28 5.58 7.79
CA GLU A 18 6.43 5.24 8.94
C GLU A 18 5.08 4.66 8.49
N MET A 19 4.38 5.34 7.57
CA MET A 19 3.10 4.88 7.02
C MET A 19 3.22 3.54 6.29
N PHE A 20 4.31 3.33 5.54
CA PHE A 20 4.54 2.07 4.84
C PHE A 20 4.81 0.91 5.82
N ILE A 21 5.63 1.13 6.84
CA ILE A 21 5.91 0.11 7.87
C ILE A 21 4.62 -0.24 8.64
N GLU A 22 3.79 0.76 8.96
CA GLU A 22 2.48 0.53 9.59
C GLU A 22 1.58 -0.35 8.70
N LEU A 23 1.49 -0.04 7.40
CA LEU A 23 0.74 -0.86 6.45
C LEU A 23 1.28 -2.29 6.38
N LEU A 24 2.58 -2.44 6.17
CA LEU A 24 3.25 -3.74 6.06
C LEU A 24 3.00 -4.60 7.31
N ASN A 25 3.25 -4.04 8.49
CA ASN A 25 3.04 -4.73 9.77
C ASN A 25 1.59 -5.15 9.99
N THR A 26 0.63 -4.37 9.48
CA THR A 26 -0.78 -4.72 9.58
C THR A 26 -1.14 -5.84 8.58
N LEU A 27 -0.67 -5.76 7.34
CA LEU A 27 -0.94 -6.75 6.30
C LEU A 27 -0.35 -8.12 6.63
N VAL A 28 0.84 -8.21 7.22
CA VAL A 28 1.45 -9.50 7.61
C VAL A 28 0.68 -10.25 8.71
N LEU A 29 -0.24 -9.58 9.41
CA LEU A 29 -1.09 -10.19 10.44
C LEU A 29 -2.43 -10.72 9.90
N THR A 30 -2.75 -10.44 8.63
CA THR A 30 -4.01 -10.85 8.00
C THR A 30 -4.02 -12.34 7.67
N LYS A 31 -5.18 -12.98 7.77
CA LYS A 31 -5.32 -14.43 7.57
C LYS A 31 -6.05 -14.79 6.29
N ASP A 32 -6.88 -13.90 5.78
CA ASP A 32 -7.69 -14.10 4.59
C ASP A 32 -7.91 -12.77 3.82
N GLU A 33 -8.64 -12.85 2.69
CA GLU A 33 -8.97 -11.70 1.87
C GLU A 33 -9.85 -10.67 2.61
N GLN A 34 -10.73 -11.11 3.50
CA GLN A 34 -11.62 -10.23 4.23
C GLN A 34 -10.84 -9.35 5.21
N ASP A 35 -9.87 -9.93 5.92
CA ASP A 35 -8.94 -9.20 6.77
C ASP A 35 -8.18 -8.13 5.98
N VAL A 36 -7.63 -8.47 4.81
CA VAL A 36 -6.90 -7.49 3.98
C VAL A 36 -7.80 -6.35 3.51
N ARG A 37 -9.03 -6.66 3.10
CA ARG A 37 -10.01 -5.61 2.73
C ARG A 37 -10.31 -4.70 3.91
N GLY A 38 -10.51 -5.25 5.10
CA GLY A 38 -10.72 -4.48 6.33
C GLY A 38 -9.54 -3.56 6.68
N VAL A 39 -8.31 -4.06 6.56
CA VAL A 39 -7.09 -3.25 6.74
C VAL A 39 -7.09 -2.08 5.75
N MET A 40 -7.30 -2.35 4.47
CA MET A 40 -7.27 -1.30 3.45
C MET A 40 -8.40 -0.28 3.60
N GLU A 41 -9.58 -0.66 4.10
CA GLU A 41 -10.64 0.29 4.44
C GLU A 41 -10.19 1.29 5.51
N VAL A 42 -9.45 0.84 6.53
CA VAL A 42 -8.91 1.73 7.57
C VAL A 42 -7.86 2.68 6.98
N PHE A 43 -6.94 2.16 6.15
CA PHE A 43 -5.91 3.00 5.51
C PHE A 43 -6.50 3.98 4.48
N ALA A 44 -7.51 3.58 3.72
CA ALA A 44 -8.20 4.43 2.76
C ALA A 44 -8.91 5.63 3.41
N ARG A 45 -9.21 5.59 4.71
CA ARG A 45 -9.74 6.75 5.45
C ARG A 45 -8.66 7.78 5.81
N LYS A 46 -7.38 7.40 5.80
CA LYS A 46 -6.27 8.30 6.13
C LYS A 46 -5.96 9.18 4.91
N LYS A 47 -6.23 10.49 5.01
CA LYS A 47 -5.91 11.46 3.93
C LYS A 47 -4.45 11.38 3.47
N LEU A 48 -3.52 11.24 4.43
CA LEU A 48 -2.10 11.11 4.12
C LEU A 48 -1.79 9.84 3.33
N PHE A 49 -2.42 8.70 3.67
CA PHE A 49 -2.21 7.46 2.92
C PHE A 49 -2.57 7.64 1.43
N ASN A 50 -3.73 8.25 1.16
CA ASN A 50 -4.21 8.51 -0.21
C ASN A 50 -3.40 9.57 -0.98
N ALA A 51 -2.62 10.39 -0.28
CA ALA A 51 -1.68 11.32 -0.88
C ALA A 51 -0.34 10.65 -1.22
N LEU A 52 0.07 9.63 -0.45
CA LEU A 52 1.36 8.96 -0.61
C LEU A 52 1.29 7.69 -1.46
N PHE A 53 0.15 6.99 -1.45
CA PHE A 53 -0.01 5.68 -2.06
C PHE A 53 -1.32 5.60 -2.86
N ALA A 54 -1.34 4.67 -3.79
CA ALA A 54 -2.53 4.18 -4.45
C ALA A 54 -2.58 2.66 -4.32
N PHE A 55 -3.78 2.10 -4.35
CA PHE A 55 -3.96 0.65 -4.23
C PHE A 55 -5.18 0.19 -5.02
N GLY A 56 -5.27 -1.11 -5.24
CA GLY A 56 -6.42 -1.75 -5.84
C GLY A 56 -6.35 -3.27 -5.73
N TYR A 57 -7.34 -3.94 -6.29
CA TYR A 57 -7.47 -5.39 -6.21
C TYR A 57 -7.47 -6.01 -7.61
N GLY A 58 -6.73 -7.10 -7.76
CA GLY A 58 -6.95 -8.08 -8.82
C GLY A 58 -7.89 -9.18 -8.36
N ALA A 59 -8.02 -10.24 -9.16
CA ALA A 59 -8.88 -11.39 -8.83
C ALA A 59 -8.45 -12.11 -7.54
N HIS A 60 -7.14 -12.17 -7.26
CA HIS A 60 -6.57 -12.92 -6.14
C HIS A 60 -5.45 -12.14 -5.42
N HIS A 61 -5.40 -10.82 -5.55
CA HIS A 61 -4.38 -10.04 -4.84
C HIS A 61 -4.79 -8.58 -4.59
N LEU A 62 -4.19 -7.98 -3.56
CA LEU A 62 -4.07 -6.53 -3.36
C LEU A 62 -2.76 -6.07 -4.00
N TRP A 63 -2.77 -4.93 -4.68
CA TRP A 63 -1.55 -4.22 -5.08
C TRP A 63 -1.52 -2.81 -4.47
N VAL A 64 -0.32 -2.34 -4.14
CA VAL A 64 -0.04 -0.98 -3.65
C VAL A 64 1.11 -0.38 -4.46
N THR A 65 0.97 0.88 -4.87
CA THR A 65 2.02 1.68 -5.52
C THR A 65 2.18 3.01 -4.81
N GLN A 66 3.34 3.63 -4.95
CA GLN A 66 3.62 4.95 -4.42
C GLN A 66 3.23 6.03 -5.45
N LYS A 67 2.66 7.13 -4.98
CA LYS A 67 2.36 8.31 -5.81
C LYS A 67 3.60 9.16 -6.07
N LYS A 68 3.62 9.85 -7.21
CA LYS A 68 4.75 10.71 -7.58
C LYS A 68 4.75 11.97 -6.70
N ALA A 69 5.93 12.37 -6.23
CA ALA A 69 6.10 13.62 -5.49
C ALA A 69 5.73 14.86 -6.34
N SER A 70 6.00 14.80 -7.65
CA SER A 70 5.77 15.89 -8.59
C SER A 70 4.32 16.03 -9.02
N ASP A 71 3.54 14.95 -8.92
CA ASP A 71 2.14 14.88 -9.37
C ASP A 71 1.39 13.82 -8.54
N PRO A 72 0.61 14.23 -7.52
CA PRO A 72 -0.14 13.34 -6.65
C PRO A 72 -1.27 12.56 -7.35
N ASP A 73 -1.64 12.94 -8.57
CA ASP A 73 -2.63 12.22 -9.37
C ASP A 73 -1.98 11.09 -10.19
N GLN A 74 -0.64 11.05 -10.25
CA GLN A 74 0.12 9.99 -10.91
C GLN A 74 0.80 9.04 -9.92
N CYS A 75 0.90 7.78 -10.34
CA CYS A 75 1.61 6.74 -9.62
C CYS A 75 2.97 6.45 -10.26
N LEU A 76 3.91 5.95 -9.46
CA LEU A 76 5.09 5.27 -9.99
C LEU A 76 4.66 4.01 -10.74
N GLU A 77 5.37 3.71 -11.82
CA GLU A 77 5.02 2.61 -12.74
C GLU A 77 5.08 1.24 -12.06
N ASN A 78 6.04 1.06 -11.15
CA ASN A 78 6.24 -0.19 -10.46
C ASN A 78 5.37 -0.27 -9.20
N ARG A 79 4.76 -1.43 -8.96
CA ARG A 79 4.14 -1.75 -7.67
C ARG A 79 5.20 -1.73 -6.58
N LEU A 80 4.80 -1.23 -5.42
CA LEU A 80 5.62 -1.25 -4.22
C LEU A 80 5.43 -2.56 -3.46
N LEU A 81 4.17 -3.00 -3.32
CA LEU A 81 3.80 -4.16 -2.52
C LEU A 81 2.62 -4.89 -3.19
N ILE A 82 2.64 -6.21 -3.05
CA ILE A 82 1.53 -7.10 -3.42
C ILE A 82 1.18 -8.01 -2.23
N VAL A 83 -0.10 -8.34 -2.08
CA VAL A 83 -0.57 -9.37 -1.17
C VAL A 83 -1.42 -10.37 -1.94
N GLU A 84 -0.97 -11.62 -2.04
CA GLU A 84 -1.74 -12.69 -2.68
C GLU A 84 -2.65 -13.39 -1.65
N PHE A 85 -3.93 -13.55 -2.01
CA PHE A 85 -5.00 -14.17 -1.20
C PHE A 85 -5.00 -15.68 -1.37
#